data_AF-A0A7C3BNL8-F1
#
_entry.id   AF-A0A7C3BNL8-F1
#
_cell.length_a   1.000
_cell.length_b   1.000
_cell.length_c   1.000
_cell.angle_alpha   90.00
_cell.angle_beta   90.00
_cell.angle_gamma   90.00
#
_symmetry.space_group_name_H-M   'P 1'
#
loop_
_entity.id
_entity.type
_entity.pdbx_description
1 polymer ?
#
loop_
_entity_poly.entity_id
_entity_poly.type
_entity_poly.pdbx_seq_one_letter_code
_entity_poly.pdbx_strand_id
1 'polypeptide(L)'
;MSRAKFVDSRTEELISKLTQDETGKRQYYRPVYSLHKWWARRPGALFRSIVLLASDPESELFTTAANGTISSQSNYFQDHDLKDMVILDPFMGGGTILAEANRVGAKVIGCDLNPVSFWIVRETLRPIDLEKLAGYFRQLEKTAGENIRSLYRTQCVHCKSESDSLYAFWVRYVTCPHCGENVYLFKRTLLNKGTSRTQPPSRTNPAAVFCPHCFALNEWYGEEDSSCQSCRCDFDPQEGTYNRGYYTCPHCGENKISLIETLQAGQKLREKLVAIEY
;
A
#
# COMPACT_ATOMS: atom_id res chain seq x y z
N MET A 1 -44.85 26.34 -2.07
CA MET A 1 -44.51 24.99 -2.55
C MET A 1 -43.18 24.59 -1.94
N SER A 2 -43.15 23.66 -0.98
CA SER A 2 -41.85 23.13 -0.54
C SER A 2 -41.22 22.41 -1.73
N ARG A 3 -39.94 22.70 -2.03
CA ARG A 3 -39.19 21.95 -3.02
C ARG A 3 -39.02 20.55 -2.47
N ALA A 4 -39.83 19.59 -2.94
CA ALA A 4 -39.55 18.18 -2.71
C ALA A 4 -38.14 17.91 -3.26
N LYS A 5 -37.24 17.43 -2.39
CA LYS A 5 -35.90 17.03 -2.82
C LYS A 5 -36.02 15.80 -3.72
N PHE A 6 -35.14 15.71 -4.72
CA PHE A 6 -35.05 14.55 -5.63
C PHE A 6 -34.69 13.25 -4.88
N VAL A 7 -33.96 13.36 -3.77
CA VAL A 7 -33.65 12.27 -2.84
C VAL A 7 -33.89 12.73 -1.42
N ASP A 8 -34.29 11.81 -0.55
CA ASP A 8 -34.42 12.08 0.88
C ASP A 8 -33.03 12.31 1.54
N SER A 9 -33.03 12.98 2.69
CA SER A 9 -31.78 13.34 3.38
C SER A 9 -30.95 12.13 3.81
N ARG A 10 -31.57 10.97 4.11
CA ARG A 10 -30.85 9.76 4.52
C ARG A 10 -30.11 9.18 3.32
N THR A 11 -30.74 9.09 2.15
CA THR A 11 -30.08 8.68 0.91
C THR A 11 -28.92 9.61 0.57
N GLU A 12 -29.13 10.94 0.68
CA GLU A 12 -28.08 11.95 0.47
C GLU A 12 -26.86 11.74 1.38
N GLU A 13 -27.07 11.52 2.68
CA GLU A 13 -26.02 11.24 3.66
C GLU A 13 -25.24 9.96 3.36
N LEU A 14 -25.93 8.89 2.94
CA LEU A 14 -25.29 7.62 2.58
C LEU A 14 -24.41 7.75 1.34
N ILE A 15 -24.86 8.46 0.31
CA ILE A 15 -24.06 8.76 -0.89
C ILE A 15 -22.82 9.57 -0.50
N SER A 16 -22.99 10.58 0.36
CA SER A 16 -21.90 11.42 0.85
C SER A 16 -20.84 10.58 1.59
N LYS A 17 -21.27 9.66 2.46
CA LYS A 17 -20.37 8.75 3.18
C LYS A 17 -19.60 7.83 2.23
N LEU A 18 -20.29 7.17 1.28
CA LEU A 18 -19.65 6.30 0.27
C LEU A 18 -18.63 7.07 -0.58
N THR A 19 -18.97 8.30 -0.95
CA THR A 19 -18.10 9.22 -1.70
C THR A 19 -16.84 9.54 -0.89
N GLN A 20 -16.99 9.82 0.41
CA GLN A 20 -15.87 10.13 1.29
C GLN A 20 -14.93 8.92 1.44
N ASP A 21 -15.48 7.73 1.68
CA ASP A 21 -14.74 6.47 1.77
C ASP A 21 -13.98 6.17 0.46
N GLU A 22 -14.62 6.35 -0.69
CA GLU A 22 -13.99 6.20 -2.01
C GLU A 22 -12.82 7.17 -2.17
N THR A 23 -12.99 8.45 -1.79
CA THR A 23 -11.95 9.46 -1.98
C THR A 23 -10.72 9.25 -1.10
N GLY A 24 -10.88 8.64 0.09
CA GLY A 24 -9.77 8.35 0.98
C GLY A 24 -8.82 7.26 0.46
N LYS A 25 -9.28 6.37 -0.43
CA LYS A 25 -8.51 5.20 -0.92
C LYS A 25 -8.81 4.88 -2.39
N ARG A 26 -8.77 5.90 -3.26
CA ARG A 26 -9.16 5.80 -4.68
C ARG A 26 -8.48 4.66 -5.44
N GLN A 27 -7.19 4.41 -5.19
CA GLN A 27 -6.41 3.36 -5.85
C GLN A 27 -6.93 1.94 -5.58
N TYR A 28 -7.59 1.72 -4.43
CA TYR A 28 -8.18 0.43 -4.08
C TYR A 28 -9.58 0.28 -4.66
N TYR A 29 -10.40 1.33 -4.57
CA TYR A 29 -11.82 1.24 -4.96
C TYR A 29 -12.08 1.47 -6.45
N ARG A 30 -11.16 2.14 -7.16
CA ARG A 30 -11.31 2.52 -8.56
C ARG A 30 -9.97 2.45 -9.32
N PRO A 31 -9.40 1.24 -9.52
CA PRO A 31 -8.10 1.06 -10.17
C PRO A 31 -8.05 1.63 -11.58
N VAL A 32 -9.15 1.54 -12.35
CA VAL A 32 -9.23 2.08 -13.72
C VAL A 32 -9.02 3.60 -13.77
N TYR A 33 -9.36 4.32 -12.70
CA TYR A 33 -9.13 5.77 -12.59
C TYR A 33 -7.67 6.12 -12.30
N SER A 34 -6.80 5.14 -12.08
CA SER A 34 -5.37 5.36 -11.86
C SER A 34 -4.55 5.36 -13.16
N LEU A 35 -5.17 5.11 -14.32
CA LEU A 35 -4.48 5.13 -15.62
C LEU A 35 -3.77 6.47 -15.90
N HIS A 36 -4.40 7.58 -15.51
CA HIS A 36 -3.81 8.91 -15.58
C HIS A 36 -4.39 9.82 -14.50
N LYS A 37 -3.56 10.70 -13.95
CA LYS A 37 -3.97 11.68 -12.93
C LYS A 37 -4.91 12.73 -13.55
N TRP A 38 -6.10 12.89 -12.97
CA TRP A 38 -7.06 13.94 -13.35
C TRP A 38 -7.49 14.73 -12.12
N TRP A 39 -7.17 16.03 -12.09
CA TRP A 39 -7.26 16.85 -10.88
C TRP A 39 -8.69 17.12 -10.40
N ALA A 40 -9.65 17.24 -11.32
CA ALA A 40 -11.05 17.53 -11.02
C ALA A 40 -11.95 16.29 -11.12
N ARG A 41 -11.41 15.08 -10.91
CA ARG A 41 -12.20 13.84 -11.03
C ARG A 41 -13.19 13.74 -9.88
N ARG A 42 -14.47 13.66 -10.24
CA ARG A 42 -15.57 13.44 -9.30
C ARG A 42 -15.65 11.96 -8.90
N PRO A 43 -16.11 11.65 -7.68
CA PRO A 43 -16.18 10.28 -7.18
C PRO A 43 -17.20 9.44 -7.96
N GLY A 44 -16.87 8.16 -8.17
CA GLY A 44 -17.72 7.21 -8.89
C GLY A 44 -19.01 6.90 -8.14
N ALA A 45 -18.98 6.82 -6.81
CA ALA A 45 -20.14 6.50 -6.00
C ALA A 45 -21.30 7.48 -6.22
N LEU A 46 -20.98 8.78 -6.28
CA LEU A 46 -21.96 9.81 -6.61
C LEU A 46 -22.58 9.59 -7.99
N PHE A 47 -21.76 9.34 -9.01
CA PHE A 47 -22.26 9.20 -10.38
C PHE A 47 -23.01 7.90 -10.61
N ARG A 48 -22.62 6.80 -9.96
CA ARG A 48 -23.40 5.57 -9.95
C ARG A 48 -24.80 5.81 -9.36
N SER A 49 -24.89 6.49 -8.22
CA SER A 49 -26.18 6.85 -7.62
C SER A 49 -27.04 7.70 -8.55
N ILE A 50 -26.45 8.70 -9.21
CA ILE A 50 -27.16 9.54 -10.18
C ILE A 50 -27.68 8.70 -11.34
N VAL A 51 -26.85 7.81 -11.91
CA VAL A 51 -27.27 6.96 -13.03
C VAL A 51 -28.42 6.04 -12.63
N LEU A 52 -28.32 5.38 -11.48
CA LEU A 52 -29.35 4.44 -11.00
C LEU A 52 -30.68 5.15 -10.68
N LEU A 53 -30.63 6.30 -10.02
CA LEU A 53 -31.83 7.10 -9.73
C LEU A 53 -32.42 7.73 -10.99
N ALA A 54 -31.60 8.06 -11.99
CA ALA A 54 -32.09 8.56 -13.26
C ALA A 54 -32.71 7.44 -14.11
N SER A 55 -32.25 6.19 -13.97
CA SER A 55 -32.82 5.03 -14.68
C SER A 55 -34.11 4.52 -14.06
N ASP A 56 -34.22 4.57 -12.73
CA ASP A 56 -35.42 4.16 -11.98
C ASP A 56 -35.63 5.08 -10.77
N PRO A 57 -36.33 6.22 -10.95
CA PRO A 57 -36.54 7.23 -9.91
C PRO A 57 -37.32 6.74 -8.69
N GLU A 58 -38.15 5.71 -8.86
CA GLU A 58 -38.98 5.14 -7.79
C GLU A 58 -38.25 4.04 -7.01
N SER A 59 -37.07 3.62 -7.49
CA SER A 59 -36.28 2.58 -6.82
C SER A 59 -35.67 3.07 -5.51
N GLU A 60 -35.78 2.26 -4.46
CA GLU A 60 -35.05 2.49 -3.23
C GLU A 60 -33.57 2.13 -3.45
N LEU A 61 -32.69 3.14 -3.43
CA LEU A 61 -31.28 2.95 -3.74
C LEU A 61 -30.54 2.15 -2.65
N PHE A 62 -30.89 2.37 -1.39
CA PHE A 62 -30.26 1.75 -0.21
C PHE A 62 -31.30 1.16 0.73
N THR A 63 -31.12 -0.11 1.07
CA THR A 63 -31.87 -0.77 2.15
C THR A 63 -30.95 -0.97 3.35
N THR A 64 -31.51 -0.98 4.56
CA THR A 64 -30.73 -1.25 5.78
C THR A 64 -30.97 -2.64 6.33
N ALA A 65 -29.88 -3.29 6.74
CA ALA A 65 -29.94 -4.53 7.48
C ALA A 65 -30.39 -4.28 8.94
N ALA A 66 -30.76 -5.36 9.64
CA ALA A 66 -31.27 -5.30 11.02
C ALA A 66 -30.30 -4.63 12.02
N ASN A 67 -29.00 -4.61 11.71
CA ASN A 67 -27.95 -3.97 12.51
C ASN A 67 -27.75 -2.48 12.18
N GLY A 68 -28.61 -1.87 11.37
CA GLY A 68 -28.53 -0.47 10.96
C GLY A 68 -27.48 -0.15 9.89
N THR A 69 -26.77 -1.16 9.36
CA THR A 69 -25.81 -0.98 8.26
C THR A 69 -26.48 -1.07 6.89
N ILE A 70 -25.83 -0.53 5.85
CA ILE A 70 -26.32 -0.65 4.47
C ILE A 70 -26.29 -2.14 4.09
N SER A 71 -27.43 -2.66 3.63
CA SER A 71 -27.56 -4.05 3.19
C SER A 71 -26.82 -4.27 1.88
N SER A 72 -26.13 -5.40 1.74
CA SER A 72 -25.55 -5.85 0.48
C SER A 72 -26.63 -6.14 -0.59
N GLN A 73 -27.89 -6.26 -0.19
CA GLN A 73 -29.05 -6.40 -1.07
C GLN A 73 -29.60 -5.06 -1.59
N SER A 74 -28.97 -3.94 -1.22
CA SER A 74 -29.37 -2.61 -1.75
C SER A 74 -29.25 -2.59 -3.27
N ASN A 75 -30.18 -1.91 -3.94
CA ASN A 75 -30.20 -1.74 -5.39
C ASN A 75 -28.85 -1.21 -5.92
N TYR A 76 -28.22 -0.30 -5.18
CA TYR A 76 -26.90 0.25 -5.49
C TYR A 76 -25.82 -0.82 -5.72
N PHE A 77 -25.86 -1.94 -4.99
CA PHE A 77 -24.85 -3.01 -5.07
C PHE A 77 -25.22 -4.16 -6.01
N GLN A 78 -26.43 -4.18 -6.56
CA GLN A 78 -26.84 -5.24 -7.48
C GLN A 78 -26.24 -5.04 -8.88
N ASP A 79 -26.32 -6.10 -9.67
CA ASP A 79 -26.06 -6.05 -11.10
C ASP A 79 -27.21 -5.33 -11.83
N HIS A 80 -26.87 -4.60 -12.88
CA HIS A 80 -27.80 -3.79 -13.67
C HIS A 80 -27.54 -4.03 -15.16
N ASP A 81 -28.59 -4.00 -15.97
CA ASP A 81 -28.51 -4.08 -17.44
C ASP A 81 -29.27 -2.91 -18.07
N LEU A 82 -28.63 -1.74 -18.14
CA LEU A 82 -29.19 -0.53 -18.74
C LEU A 82 -28.93 -0.41 -20.26
N LYS A 83 -28.85 -1.53 -21.00
CA LYS A 83 -28.49 -1.55 -22.44
C LYS A 83 -29.36 -0.70 -23.36
N ASP A 84 -30.59 -0.42 -22.95
CA ASP A 84 -31.56 0.39 -23.70
C ASP A 84 -31.41 1.89 -23.43
N MET A 85 -30.59 2.27 -22.43
CA MET A 85 -30.26 3.66 -22.14
C MET A 85 -28.98 4.10 -22.86
N VAL A 86 -28.99 5.36 -23.30
CA VAL A 86 -27.82 6.05 -23.85
C VAL A 86 -27.53 7.28 -23.00
N ILE A 87 -26.32 7.33 -22.44
CA ILE A 87 -25.84 8.45 -21.62
C ILE A 87 -24.82 9.26 -22.42
N LEU A 88 -25.11 10.54 -22.63
CA LEU A 88 -24.23 11.51 -23.27
C LEU A 88 -23.59 12.42 -22.23
N ASP A 89 -22.26 12.46 -22.19
CA ASP A 89 -21.49 13.46 -21.45
C ASP A 89 -20.73 14.36 -22.44
N PRO A 90 -21.23 15.57 -22.74
CA PRO A 90 -20.60 16.46 -23.70
C PRO A 90 -19.34 17.17 -23.14
N PHE A 91 -19.03 16.98 -21.85
CA PHE A 91 -17.89 17.58 -21.15
C PHE A 91 -17.20 16.56 -20.24
N MET A 92 -16.85 15.40 -20.82
CA MET A 92 -16.54 14.20 -20.03
C MET A 92 -15.33 14.32 -19.11
N GLY A 93 -14.34 15.16 -19.43
CA GLY A 93 -13.13 15.32 -18.63
C GLY A 93 -12.47 13.97 -18.34
N GLY A 94 -12.38 13.64 -17.06
CA GLY A 94 -11.83 12.36 -16.59
C GLY A 94 -12.73 11.14 -16.81
N GLY A 95 -13.95 11.29 -17.33
CA GLY A 95 -14.83 10.20 -17.75
C GLY A 95 -15.53 9.41 -16.64
N THR A 96 -15.65 9.96 -15.42
CA THR A 96 -16.32 9.23 -14.32
C THR A 96 -17.75 8.84 -14.70
N ILE A 97 -18.52 9.75 -15.31
CA ILE A 97 -19.91 9.50 -15.70
C ILE A 97 -19.99 8.31 -16.65
N LEU A 98 -19.18 8.35 -17.71
CA LEU A 98 -19.16 7.32 -18.76
C LEU A 98 -18.69 5.97 -18.21
N ALA A 99 -17.69 5.96 -17.33
CA ALA A 99 -17.22 4.73 -16.70
C ALA A 99 -18.26 4.11 -15.76
N GLU A 100 -18.91 4.89 -14.89
CA GLU A 100 -19.92 4.33 -13.99
C GLU A 100 -21.19 3.91 -14.74
N ALA A 101 -21.61 4.68 -15.76
CA ALA A 101 -22.73 4.34 -16.63
C ALA A 101 -22.48 3.04 -17.42
N ASN A 102 -21.29 2.90 -18.01
CA ASN A 102 -20.94 1.68 -18.74
C ASN A 102 -20.89 0.45 -17.82
N ARG A 103 -20.45 0.62 -16.56
CA ARG A 103 -20.44 -0.46 -15.55
C ARG A 103 -21.82 -0.97 -15.14
N VAL A 104 -22.88 -0.21 -15.36
CA VAL A 104 -24.28 -0.64 -15.12
C VAL A 104 -24.99 -1.04 -16.41
N GLY A 105 -24.23 -1.26 -17.49
CA GLY A 105 -24.75 -1.75 -18.76
C GLY A 105 -25.24 -0.67 -19.73
N ALA A 106 -25.17 0.62 -19.39
CA ALA A 106 -25.61 1.68 -20.29
C ALA A 106 -24.65 1.88 -21.48
N LYS A 107 -25.20 2.29 -22.63
CA LYS A 107 -24.42 2.79 -23.75
C LYS A 107 -23.98 4.22 -23.43
N VAL A 108 -22.72 4.55 -23.73
CA VAL A 108 -22.14 5.84 -23.35
C VAL A 108 -21.53 6.56 -24.54
N ILE A 109 -21.75 7.87 -24.61
CA ILE A 109 -21.19 8.76 -25.63
C ILE A 109 -20.51 9.91 -24.88
N GLY A 110 -19.23 10.13 -25.18
CA GLY A 110 -18.41 11.14 -24.50
C GLY A 110 -17.75 12.10 -25.47
N CYS A 111 -17.79 13.39 -25.15
CA CYS A 111 -17.08 14.42 -25.89
C CYS A 111 -16.22 15.26 -24.93
N ASP A 112 -15.02 15.65 -25.40
CA ASP A 112 -14.17 16.64 -24.74
C ASP A 112 -13.27 17.28 -25.79
N LEU A 113 -12.98 18.57 -25.62
CA LEU A 113 -12.02 19.28 -26.47
C LEU A 113 -10.57 18.85 -26.19
N ASN A 114 -10.29 18.45 -24.94
CA ASN A 114 -8.96 18.06 -24.52
C ASN A 114 -8.63 16.64 -25.04
N PRO A 115 -7.59 16.48 -25.89
CA PRO A 115 -7.20 15.16 -26.40
C PRO A 115 -6.75 14.20 -25.30
N VAL A 116 -6.27 14.71 -24.17
CA VAL A 116 -5.92 13.90 -23.00
C VAL A 116 -7.17 13.30 -22.35
N SER A 117 -8.25 14.08 -22.19
CA SER A 117 -9.54 13.55 -21.71
C SER A 117 -10.02 12.41 -22.60
N PHE A 118 -10.03 12.63 -23.92
CA PHE A 118 -10.42 11.60 -24.89
C PHE A 118 -9.59 10.33 -24.75
N TRP A 119 -8.26 10.46 -24.71
CA TRP A 119 -7.37 9.31 -24.56
C TRP A 119 -7.64 8.54 -23.26
N ILE A 120 -7.77 9.25 -22.13
CA ILE A 120 -8.03 8.63 -20.82
C ILE A 120 -9.32 7.81 -20.85
N VAL A 121 -10.42 8.40 -21.31
CA VAL A 121 -11.73 7.73 -21.34
C VAL A 121 -11.74 6.57 -22.32
N ARG A 122 -11.14 6.75 -23.51
CA ARG A 122 -11.01 5.70 -24.52
C ARG A 122 -10.29 4.48 -23.97
N GLU A 123 -9.13 4.68 -23.33
CA GLU A 123 -8.37 3.55 -22.75
C GLU A 123 -9.06 2.97 -21.52
N THR A 124 -9.76 3.79 -20.71
CA THR A 124 -10.54 3.34 -19.54
C THR A 124 -11.67 2.39 -19.93
N LEU A 125 -12.36 2.66 -21.04
CA LEU A 125 -13.50 1.86 -21.52
C LEU A 125 -13.12 0.80 -22.55
N ARG A 126 -11.84 0.73 -22.93
CA ARG A 126 -11.39 -0.17 -23.99
C ARG A 126 -11.59 -1.62 -23.56
N PRO A 127 -12.23 -2.47 -24.38
CA PRO A 127 -12.23 -3.90 -24.15
C PRO A 127 -10.79 -4.42 -24.13
N ILE A 128 -10.45 -5.20 -23.10
CA ILE A 128 -9.13 -5.80 -22.96
C ILE A 128 -9.26 -7.30 -23.20
N ASP A 129 -8.44 -7.82 -24.10
CA ASP A 129 -8.26 -9.26 -24.28
C ASP A 129 -7.45 -9.81 -23.10
N LEU A 130 -8.15 -10.46 -22.18
CA LEU A 130 -7.56 -11.00 -20.95
C LEU A 130 -6.59 -12.16 -21.24
N GLU A 131 -6.80 -12.93 -22.30
CA GLU A 131 -5.91 -14.03 -22.67
C GLU A 131 -4.60 -13.49 -23.21
N LYS A 132 -4.68 -12.47 -24.08
CA LYS A 132 -3.51 -11.76 -24.59
C LYS A 132 -2.73 -11.06 -23.47
N LEU A 133 -3.44 -10.40 -22.54
CA LEU A 133 -2.82 -9.78 -21.37
C LEU A 133 -2.09 -10.81 -20.50
N ALA A 134 -2.73 -11.94 -20.19
CA ALA A 134 -2.10 -13.04 -19.46
C ALA A 134 -0.90 -13.62 -20.24
N GLY A 135 -0.97 -13.65 -21.58
CA GLY A 135 0.13 -14.00 -22.46
C GLY A 135 1.35 -13.08 -22.27
N TYR A 136 1.14 -11.76 -22.23
CA TYR A 136 2.22 -10.80 -21.97
C TYR A 136 2.83 -10.98 -20.57
N PHE A 137 2.01 -11.23 -19.53
CA PHE A 137 2.54 -11.54 -18.20
C PHE A 137 3.43 -12.79 -18.20
N ARG A 138 2.99 -13.88 -18.84
CA ARG A 138 3.81 -15.10 -18.98
C ARG A 138 5.09 -14.86 -19.76
N GLN A 139 5.04 -14.04 -20.82
CA GLN A 139 6.23 -13.67 -21.59
C GLN A 139 7.22 -12.88 -20.73
N LEU A 140 6.74 -11.90 -19.96
CA LEU A 140 7.56 -11.11 -19.06
C LEU A 140 8.18 -11.98 -17.96
N GLU A 141 7.40 -12.89 -17.39
CA GLU A 141 7.88 -13.83 -16.36
C GLU A 141 9.00 -14.73 -16.89
N LYS A 142 8.86 -15.27 -18.10
CA LYS A 142 9.87 -16.13 -18.76
C LYS A 142 11.08 -15.37 -19.33
N THR A 143 11.07 -14.04 -19.32
CA THR A 143 12.16 -13.23 -19.89
C THR A 143 12.82 -12.40 -18.80
N ALA A 144 12.27 -11.22 -18.52
CA ALA A 144 12.76 -10.35 -17.47
C ALA A 144 12.62 -11.00 -16.08
N GLY A 145 11.54 -11.76 -15.85
CA GLY A 145 11.27 -12.40 -14.56
C GLY A 145 12.36 -13.40 -14.15
N GLU A 146 12.79 -14.28 -15.05
CA GLU A 146 13.87 -15.24 -14.78
C GLU A 146 15.19 -14.53 -14.45
N ASN A 147 15.57 -13.54 -15.26
CA ASN A 147 16.79 -12.74 -15.03
C ASN A 147 16.73 -12.02 -13.69
N ILE A 148 15.62 -11.35 -13.38
CA ILE A 148 15.45 -10.62 -12.11
C ILE A 148 15.48 -11.61 -10.94
N ARG A 149 14.67 -12.67 -10.95
CA ARG A 149 14.59 -13.66 -9.86
C ARG A 149 15.95 -14.29 -9.58
N SER A 150 16.77 -14.54 -10.61
CA SER A 150 18.13 -15.07 -10.42
C SER A 150 19.03 -14.19 -9.55
N LEU A 151 18.83 -12.86 -9.58
CA LEU A 151 19.58 -11.90 -8.76
C LEU A 151 19.15 -11.89 -7.27
N TYR A 152 18.01 -12.51 -6.97
CA TYR A 152 17.45 -12.60 -5.61
C TYR A 152 17.57 -14.01 -5.03
N ARG A 153 18.32 -14.92 -5.65
CA ARG A 153 18.59 -16.23 -5.05
C ARG A 153 19.63 -16.12 -3.95
N THR A 154 19.39 -16.86 -2.88
CA THR A 154 20.35 -17.05 -1.78
C THR A 154 20.41 -18.52 -1.41
N GLN A 155 21.39 -18.90 -0.59
CA GLN A 155 21.51 -20.25 -0.07
C GLN A 155 21.23 -20.26 1.42
N CYS A 156 20.45 -21.25 1.85
CA CYS A 156 20.19 -21.42 3.26
C CYS A 156 21.49 -21.69 4.01
N VAL A 157 21.78 -20.91 5.06
CA VAL A 157 23.03 -21.05 5.81
C VAL A 157 23.15 -22.41 6.51
N HIS A 158 22.01 -23.05 6.84
CA HIS A 158 21.92 -24.33 7.53
C HIS A 158 21.96 -25.55 6.59
N CYS A 159 21.03 -25.64 5.63
CA CYS A 159 20.89 -26.83 4.77
C CYS A 159 21.47 -26.66 3.35
N LYS A 160 21.97 -25.46 3.00
CA LYS A 160 22.56 -25.13 1.69
C LYS A 160 21.60 -25.25 0.49
N SER A 161 20.29 -25.41 0.72
CA SER A 161 19.30 -25.34 -0.36
C SER A 161 19.24 -23.93 -0.95
N GLU A 162 18.98 -23.84 -2.26
CA GLU A 162 18.64 -22.57 -2.89
C GLU A 162 17.24 -22.11 -2.47
N SER A 163 17.10 -20.82 -2.19
CA SER A 163 15.85 -20.17 -1.81
C SER A 163 15.78 -18.77 -2.43
N ASP A 164 14.56 -18.30 -2.69
CA ASP A 164 14.31 -16.94 -3.19
C ASP A 164 14.28 -15.96 -2.02
N SER A 165 15.11 -14.91 -2.09
CA SER A 165 15.15 -13.85 -1.09
C SER A 165 13.88 -13.00 -1.16
N LEU A 166 13.17 -12.90 -0.04
CA LEU A 166 11.97 -12.08 0.11
C LEU A 166 12.33 -10.67 0.59
N TYR A 167 13.17 -10.56 1.62
CA TYR A 167 13.58 -9.28 2.20
C TYR A 167 15.06 -9.27 2.56
N ALA A 168 15.71 -8.12 2.35
CA ALA A 168 17.07 -7.87 2.81
C ALA A 168 17.07 -6.74 3.84
N PHE A 169 17.58 -7.01 5.04
CA PHE A 169 17.62 -6.08 6.16
C PHE A 169 18.98 -5.41 6.23
N TRP A 170 18.99 -4.10 6.01
CA TRP A 170 20.19 -3.27 6.02
C TRP A 170 20.19 -2.32 7.20
N VAL A 171 21.36 -2.17 7.82
CA VAL A 171 21.61 -1.13 8.81
C VAL A 171 22.57 -0.12 8.20
N ARG A 172 22.23 1.17 8.34
CA ARG A 172 23.10 2.26 7.90
C ARG A 172 24.12 2.59 8.96
N TYR A 173 25.28 3.10 8.58
CA TYR A 173 26.28 3.55 9.54
C TYR A 173 27.03 4.78 9.04
N VAL A 174 27.59 5.52 10.00
CA VAL A 174 28.48 6.67 9.82
C VAL A 174 29.74 6.48 10.65
N THR A 175 30.76 7.28 10.40
CA THR A 175 31.96 7.32 11.23
C THR A 175 31.77 8.37 12.33
N CYS A 176 32.01 8.03 13.59
CA CYS A 176 31.87 8.96 14.69
C CYS A 176 32.85 10.14 14.54
N PRO A 177 32.41 11.40 14.61
CA PRO A 177 33.30 12.55 14.49
C PRO A 177 34.27 12.71 15.68
N HIS A 178 34.01 12.03 16.81
CA HIS A 178 34.83 12.15 18.03
C HIS A 178 35.90 11.07 18.13
N CYS A 179 35.58 9.81 17.85
CA CYS A 179 36.50 8.69 18.00
C CYS A 179 36.88 7.98 16.69
N GLY A 180 36.26 8.34 15.56
CA GLY A 180 36.57 7.74 14.26
C GLY A 180 36.04 6.32 14.05
N GLU A 181 35.32 5.75 15.03
CA GLU A 181 34.73 4.41 14.90
C GLU A 181 33.39 4.41 14.18
N ASN A 182 33.03 3.28 13.55
CA ASN A 182 31.76 3.15 12.83
C ASN A 182 30.59 3.02 13.81
N VAL A 183 29.61 3.92 13.69
CA VAL A 183 28.36 3.87 14.45
C VAL A 183 27.23 3.42 13.53
N TYR A 184 26.77 2.20 13.75
CA TYR A 184 25.60 1.63 13.10
C TYR A 184 24.34 2.26 13.66
N LEU A 185 23.42 2.68 12.80
CA LEU A 185 22.25 3.51 13.08
C LEU A 185 20.98 2.67 12.99
N PHE A 186 20.42 2.33 14.14
CA PHE A 186 19.16 1.60 14.25
C PHE A 186 18.40 2.07 15.50
N LYS A 187 17.06 1.99 15.44
CA LYS A 187 16.19 2.35 16.56
C LYS A 187 16.03 1.21 17.58
N ARG A 188 16.18 -0.01 17.09
CA ARG A 188 15.96 -1.29 17.78
C ARG A 188 16.61 -2.38 16.93
N THR A 189 16.92 -3.54 17.50
CA THR A 189 17.48 -4.66 16.75
C THR A 189 16.45 -5.70 16.29
N LEU A 190 15.18 -5.46 16.65
CA LEU A 190 14.04 -6.28 16.28
C LEU A 190 13.72 -6.23 14.76
N LEU A 191 13.80 -7.39 14.09
CA LEU A 191 13.50 -7.56 12.66
C LEU A 191 12.03 -7.89 12.41
N ASN A 192 11.40 -8.70 13.26
CA ASN A 192 9.97 -9.02 13.20
C ASN A 192 9.32 -9.00 14.61
N LYS A 193 8.00 -9.19 14.70
CA LYS A 193 7.28 -9.25 16.00
C LYS A 193 6.86 -10.68 16.38
N GLY A 194 7.66 -11.66 15.99
CA GLY A 194 7.27 -13.06 16.05
C GLY A 194 6.66 -13.57 14.75
N THR A 195 6.52 -14.90 14.67
CA THR A 195 5.89 -15.63 13.58
C THR A 195 4.42 -15.25 13.36
N SER A 196 3.70 -14.90 14.43
CA SER A 196 2.33 -14.36 14.40
C SER A 196 2.31 -12.89 14.80
N ARG A 197 1.73 -12.04 13.95
CA ARG A 197 1.60 -10.59 14.19
C ARG A 197 0.52 -10.24 15.22
N THR A 198 -0.38 -11.17 15.52
CA THR A 198 -1.51 -10.97 16.45
C THR A 198 -1.17 -11.37 17.88
N GLN A 199 -0.05 -12.04 18.09
CA GLN A 199 0.42 -12.49 19.40
C GLN A 199 1.70 -11.75 19.78
N PRO A 200 1.92 -11.45 21.07
CA PRO A 200 3.20 -10.93 21.52
C PRO A 200 4.33 -11.96 21.33
N PRO A 201 5.60 -11.53 21.29
CA PRO A 201 6.72 -12.46 21.31
C PRO A 201 6.68 -13.35 22.56
N SER A 202 6.98 -14.63 22.38
CA SER A 202 7.01 -15.65 23.45
C SER A 202 7.83 -16.86 22.99
N ARG A 203 8.04 -17.86 23.85
CA ARG A 203 8.69 -19.12 23.44
C ARG A 203 7.95 -19.87 22.32
N THR A 204 6.64 -19.66 22.21
CA THR A 204 5.81 -20.24 21.13
C THR A 204 5.64 -19.30 19.94
N ASN A 205 6.11 -18.05 20.06
CA ASN A 205 6.08 -17.03 19.01
C ASN A 205 7.39 -16.20 19.01
N PRO A 206 8.56 -16.81 18.71
CA PRO A 206 9.84 -16.12 18.84
C PRO A 206 10.01 -15.02 17.80
N ALA A 207 10.53 -13.87 18.23
CA ALA A 207 10.92 -12.79 17.35
C ALA A 207 12.39 -12.91 16.94
N ALA A 208 12.74 -12.48 15.73
CA ALA A 208 14.10 -12.41 15.23
C ALA A 208 14.73 -11.05 15.56
N VAL A 209 15.90 -11.08 16.19
CA VAL A 209 16.70 -9.90 16.56
C VAL A 209 18.14 -10.08 16.07
N PHE A 210 18.86 -8.99 15.81
CA PHE A 210 20.30 -9.05 15.52
C PHE A 210 21.13 -8.51 16.68
N CYS A 211 22.30 -9.09 16.92
CA CYS A 211 23.23 -8.56 17.92
C CYS A 211 23.86 -7.24 17.42
N PRO A 212 23.83 -6.15 18.20
CA PRO A 212 24.40 -4.86 17.78
C PRO A 212 25.93 -4.88 17.67
N HIS A 213 26.60 -5.89 18.25
CA HIS A 213 28.05 -6.02 18.22
C HIS A 213 28.55 -6.88 17.05
N CYS A 214 28.04 -8.10 16.91
CA CYS A 214 28.51 -9.06 15.89
C CYS A 214 27.53 -9.29 14.72
N PHE A 215 26.32 -8.72 14.78
CA PHE A 215 25.25 -8.86 13.78
C PHE A 215 24.71 -10.27 13.59
N ALA A 216 25.09 -11.23 14.43
CA ALA A 216 24.47 -12.55 14.45
C ALA A 216 22.98 -12.47 14.81
N LEU A 217 22.18 -13.33 14.20
CA LEU A 217 20.74 -13.42 14.48
C LEU A 217 20.49 -14.26 15.72
N ASN A 218 19.49 -13.86 16.51
CA ASN A 218 19.06 -14.54 17.72
C ASN A 218 17.53 -14.52 17.79
N GLU A 219 16.98 -15.46 18.55
CA GLU A 219 15.57 -15.44 18.92
C GLU A 219 15.38 -14.63 20.20
N TRP A 220 14.31 -13.84 20.25
CA TRP A 220 13.88 -13.11 21.43
C TRP A 220 12.42 -13.41 21.75
N TYR A 221 12.15 -13.65 23.04
CA TYR A 221 10.87 -14.16 23.51
C TYR A 221 10.02 -13.11 24.23
N GLY A 222 10.35 -11.82 24.10
CA GLY A 222 9.50 -10.71 24.58
C GLY A 222 9.76 -10.24 26.01
N GLU A 223 10.66 -10.90 26.72
CA GLU A 223 11.04 -10.58 28.09
C GLU A 223 12.56 -10.41 28.15
N GLU A 224 13.04 -9.41 28.89
CA GLU A 224 14.45 -9.18 29.22
C GLU A 224 15.38 -8.85 28.02
N ASP A 225 16.65 -8.64 28.34
CA ASP A 225 17.75 -8.50 27.38
C ASP A 225 17.98 -9.82 26.64
N SER A 226 18.37 -9.73 25.37
CA SER A 226 18.78 -10.90 24.58
C SER A 226 20.28 -11.14 24.75
N SER A 227 20.65 -12.37 25.08
CA SER A 227 22.06 -12.80 25.09
C SER A 227 22.46 -13.38 23.74
N CYS A 228 23.47 -12.80 23.11
CA CYS A 228 23.91 -13.26 21.79
C CYS A 228 24.58 -14.65 21.84
N GLN A 229 24.08 -15.60 21.06
CA GLN A 229 24.65 -16.96 21.01
C GLN A 229 26.06 -17.02 20.39
N SER A 230 26.46 -15.99 19.63
CA SER A 230 27.75 -15.94 18.95
C SER A 230 28.84 -15.23 19.77
N CYS A 231 28.56 -14.03 20.29
CA CYS A 231 29.56 -13.24 21.03
C CYS A 231 29.28 -13.11 22.53
N ARG A 232 28.16 -13.65 23.04
CA ARG A 232 27.75 -13.61 24.45
C ARG A 232 27.54 -12.21 25.03
N CYS A 233 27.42 -11.20 24.18
CA CYS A 233 27.01 -9.86 24.58
C CYS A 233 25.51 -9.85 24.84
N ASP A 234 25.11 -9.29 25.98
CA ASP A 234 23.72 -8.99 26.29
C ASP A 234 23.34 -7.63 25.68
N PHE A 235 22.10 -7.51 25.18
CA PHE A 235 21.58 -6.28 24.61
C PHE A 235 20.05 -6.23 24.71
N ASP A 236 19.49 -5.05 24.95
CA ASP A 236 18.04 -4.84 24.84
C ASP A 236 17.64 -4.74 23.36
N PRO A 237 16.80 -5.65 22.83
CA PRO A 237 16.37 -5.59 21.44
C PRO A 237 15.52 -4.38 21.07
N GLN A 238 15.00 -3.65 22.06
CA GLN A 238 14.16 -2.46 21.89
C GLN A 238 14.97 -1.17 21.86
N GLU A 239 16.20 -1.18 22.36
CA GLU A 239 17.09 -0.03 22.32
C GLU A 239 17.99 -0.04 21.08
N GLY A 240 18.44 1.16 20.72
CA GLY A 240 19.30 1.34 19.58
C GLY A 240 20.09 2.63 19.66
N THR A 241 21.08 2.75 18.79
CA THR A 241 22.02 3.87 18.75
C THR A 241 21.43 5.13 18.14
N TYR A 242 20.29 5.06 17.44
CA TYR A 242 19.73 6.18 16.67
C TYR A 242 18.27 6.44 17.00
N ASN A 243 17.93 7.70 17.28
CA ASN A 243 16.55 8.15 17.42
C ASN A 243 16.36 9.59 16.94
N ARG A 244 15.33 9.82 16.12
CA ARG A 244 14.85 11.15 15.68
C ARG A 244 15.97 12.13 15.23
N GLY A 245 16.91 11.66 14.40
CA GLY A 245 17.95 12.52 13.82
C GLY A 245 19.24 12.61 14.64
N TYR A 246 19.27 12.00 15.82
CA TYR A 246 20.45 11.94 16.68
C TYR A 246 20.90 10.52 16.90
N TYR A 247 22.20 10.33 17.17
CA TYR A 247 22.75 9.04 17.53
C TYR A 247 23.75 9.12 18.68
N THR A 248 23.97 7.97 19.33
CA THR A 248 24.94 7.78 20.40
C THR A 248 26.02 6.83 19.91
N CYS A 249 27.28 7.19 20.11
CA CYS A 249 28.42 6.36 19.77
C CYS A 249 28.67 5.32 20.88
N PRO A 250 28.53 4.01 20.61
CA PRO A 250 28.77 2.98 21.63
C PRO A 250 30.26 2.82 21.99
N HIS A 251 31.18 3.39 21.20
CA HIS A 251 32.62 3.26 21.41
C HIS A 251 33.20 4.31 22.35
N CYS A 252 32.79 5.58 22.23
CA CYS A 252 33.29 6.67 23.07
C CYS A 252 32.24 7.23 24.05
N GLY A 253 31.00 6.75 24.01
CA GLY A 253 29.91 7.20 24.90
C GLY A 253 29.31 8.57 24.55
N GLU A 254 29.85 9.25 23.53
CA GLU A 254 29.32 10.53 23.07
C GLU A 254 27.88 10.35 22.57
N ASN A 255 26.98 11.18 23.08
CA ASN A 255 25.54 11.04 22.87
C ASN A 255 24.96 12.29 22.19
N LYS A 256 23.75 12.14 21.63
CA LYS A 256 23.04 13.22 20.92
C LYS A 256 23.87 13.84 19.77
N ILE A 257 24.69 13.04 19.09
CA ILE A 257 25.41 13.48 17.90
C ILE A 257 24.39 13.69 16.77
N SER A 258 24.39 14.87 16.15
CA SER A 258 23.48 15.21 15.05
C SER A 258 23.87 14.45 13.79
N LEU A 259 22.96 13.63 13.27
CA LEU A 259 23.17 12.94 12.00
C LEU A 259 23.25 13.93 10.83
N ILE A 260 22.46 15.01 10.87
CA ILE A 260 22.44 16.01 9.80
C ILE A 260 23.80 16.72 9.73
N GLU A 261 24.33 17.17 10.86
CA GLU A 261 25.64 17.84 10.93
C GLU A 261 26.76 16.90 10.48
N THR A 262 26.70 15.62 10.89
CA THR A 262 27.66 14.60 10.45
C THR A 262 27.67 14.44 8.92
N LEU A 263 26.50 14.45 8.28
CA LEU A 263 26.40 14.37 6.82
C LEU A 263 26.83 15.67 6.12
N GLN A 264 26.49 16.83 6.71
CA GLN A 264 26.93 18.14 6.20
C GLN A 264 28.45 18.31 6.27
N ALA A 265 29.11 17.66 7.24
CA ALA A 265 30.57 17.57 7.33
C ALA A 265 31.20 16.65 6.26
N GLY A 266 30.42 16.16 5.29
CA GLY A 266 30.90 15.40 4.14
C GLY A 266 30.86 13.87 4.31
N GLN A 267 30.33 13.36 5.43
CA GLN A 267 30.16 11.92 5.58
C GLN A 267 29.03 11.38 4.70
N LYS A 268 29.11 10.08 4.42
CA LYS A 268 28.11 9.34 3.65
C LYS A 268 27.52 8.24 4.50
N LEU A 269 26.22 8.03 4.38
CA LEU A 269 25.56 6.84 4.92
C LEU A 269 26.06 5.64 4.14
N ARG A 270 26.74 4.73 4.85
CA ARG A 270 27.13 3.43 4.33
C ARG A 270 26.15 2.38 4.82
N GLU A 271 26.08 1.25 4.14
CA GLU A 271 25.10 0.20 4.44
C GLU A 271 25.80 -1.12 4.78
N LYS A 272 25.23 -1.85 5.72
CA LYS A 272 25.65 -3.19 6.13
C LYS A 272 24.44 -4.12 6.09
N LEU A 273 24.56 -5.22 5.36
CA LEU A 273 23.55 -6.28 5.35
C LEU A 273 23.60 -7.02 6.69
N VAL A 274 22.44 -7.20 7.31
CA VAL A 274 22.30 -7.86 8.61
C VAL A 274 21.57 -9.20 8.48
N ALA A 275 20.51 -9.25 7.67
CA ALA A 275 19.73 -10.46 7.48
C ALA A 275 19.13 -10.52 6.08
N ILE A 276 18.86 -11.74 5.61
CA ILE A 276 18.01 -12.01 4.45
C ILE A 276 16.91 -12.97 4.93
N GLU A 277 15.66 -12.63 4.65
CA GLU A 277 14.51 -13.54 4.80
C GLU A 277 14.27 -14.23 3.46
N TYR A 278 14.23 -15.56 3.47
CA TYR A 278 14.12 -16.45 2.31
C TYR A 278 13.42 -17.76 2.69
#